data_AF-A0A4Q6B3C3-F1
#
_entry.id   AF-A0A4Q6B3C3-F1
#
_cell.length_a   1.000
_cell.length_b   1.000
_cell.length_c   1.000
_cell.angle_alpha   90.00
_cell.angle_beta   90.00
_cell.angle_gamma   90.00
#
_symmetry.space_group_name_H-M   'P 1'
#
loop_
_entity.id
_entity.type
_entity.pdbx_description
1 polymer ?
#
loop_
_entity_poly.entity_id
_entity_poly.type
_entity_poly.pdbx_seq_one_letter_code
_entity_poly.pdbx_strand_id
1 'polypeptide(L)'
;MPHVDAVECLQILCAQVGFDFRRAKASIAERMQLLAEHGETFEDARRMTTYAHRMFEHYADKPRPFTDVERRTVVLGCLFSDVGKTGPEEADEASRRLIVEMFAVEGVDDDQQPVSQFLQRYFPDDAAKRQAHFEALGLDAAMSIRNFWNQHADWTLAIAETAGLPLEAVAAAASHHLLDDVNPRAIVGDDSRFTRKFGENDRFDRAEKLVILLDKYDAIRRRGRRNHAE
;
A
#
# COMPACT_ATOMS: atom_id res chain seq x y z
N MET A 1 -10.73 17.51 13.53
CA MET A 1 -11.57 16.30 13.34
C MET A 1 -11.28 15.38 14.51
N PRO A 2 -12.25 14.61 15.05
CA PRO A 2 -11.94 13.62 16.07
C PRO A 2 -10.88 12.66 15.53
N HIS A 3 -9.91 12.30 16.37
CA HIS A 3 -8.90 11.29 16.04
C HIS A 3 -9.66 9.98 15.81
N VAL A 4 -9.79 9.54 14.57
CA VAL A 4 -10.35 8.22 14.28
C VAL A 4 -9.28 7.22 14.71
N ASP A 5 -9.64 6.27 15.55
CA ASP A 5 -8.78 5.13 15.87
C ASP A 5 -8.62 4.30 14.58
N ALA A 6 -7.39 4.23 14.05
CA ALA A 6 -7.13 3.57 12.78
C ALA A 6 -7.43 2.06 12.89
N VAL A 7 -7.16 1.46 14.06
CA VAL A 7 -7.41 0.05 14.33
C VAL A 7 -8.91 -0.23 14.38
N GLU A 8 -9.68 0.60 15.06
CA GLU A 8 -11.15 0.49 15.08
C GLU A 8 -11.71 0.61 13.65
N CYS A 9 -11.24 1.59 12.89
CA CYS A 9 -11.66 1.78 11.50
C CYS A 9 -11.32 0.56 10.62
N LEU A 10 -10.13 -0.02 10.77
CA LEU A 10 -9.74 -1.24 10.06
C LEU A 10 -10.65 -2.41 10.40
N GLN A 11 -10.99 -2.59 11.68
CA GLN A 11 -11.91 -3.65 12.11
C GLN A 11 -13.27 -3.50 11.43
N ILE A 12 -13.81 -2.28 11.36
CA ILE A 12 -15.09 -2.01 10.69
C ILE A 12 -15.01 -2.32 9.20
N LEU A 13 -14.01 -1.77 8.49
CA LEU A 13 -13.88 -1.94 7.03
C LEU A 13 -13.59 -3.38 6.63
N CYS A 14 -12.77 -4.10 7.40
CA CYS A 14 -12.51 -5.53 7.17
C CYS A 14 -13.78 -6.38 7.39
N ALA A 15 -14.55 -6.08 8.44
CA ALA A 15 -15.78 -6.82 8.75
C ALA A 15 -16.84 -6.68 7.65
N GLN A 16 -16.90 -5.56 6.95
CA GLN A 16 -17.81 -5.35 5.82
C GLN A 16 -17.61 -6.34 4.67
N VAL A 17 -16.41 -6.93 4.56
CA VAL A 17 -16.08 -7.96 3.57
C VAL A 17 -15.81 -9.33 4.19
N GLY A 18 -16.32 -9.55 5.42
CA GLY A 18 -16.26 -10.84 6.10
C GLY A 18 -14.86 -11.22 6.60
N PHE A 19 -13.95 -10.26 6.78
CA PHE A 19 -12.63 -10.49 7.36
C PHE A 19 -12.56 -10.00 8.82
N ASP A 20 -12.23 -10.90 9.74
CA ASP A 20 -12.04 -10.58 11.16
C ASP A 20 -10.60 -10.10 11.39
N PHE A 21 -10.38 -8.79 11.34
CA PHE A 21 -9.06 -8.17 11.46
C PHE A 21 -8.32 -8.55 12.75
N ARG A 22 -9.04 -8.92 13.82
CA ARG A 22 -8.44 -9.38 15.09
C ARG A 22 -7.66 -10.69 14.96
N ARG A 23 -7.84 -11.42 13.85
CA ARG A 23 -7.07 -12.63 13.53
C ARG A 23 -5.76 -12.33 12.81
N ALA A 24 -5.58 -11.12 12.30
CA ALA A 24 -4.32 -10.69 11.72
C ALA A 24 -3.27 -10.50 12.81
N LYS A 25 -1.98 -10.55 12.44
CA LYS A 25 -0.90 -10.27 13.39
C LYS A 25 -0.96 -8.83 13.89
N ALA A 26 -0.65 -8.62 15.17
CA ALA A 26 -0.61 -7.28 15.76
C ALA A 26 0.29 -6.29 14.98
N SER A 27 1.38 -6.79 14.38
CA SER A 27 2.31 -5.96 13.60
C SER A 27 1.67 -5.22 12.43
N ILE A 28 0.63 -5.77 11.79
CA ILE A 28 -0.04 -5.05 10.70
C ILE A 28 -0.88 -3.89 11.25
N ALA A 29 -1.51 -4.05 12.41
CA ALA A 29 -2.25 -2.98 13.06
C ALA A 29 -1.33 -1.84 13.50
N GLU A 30 -0.17 -2.17 14.09
CA GLU A 30 0.87 -1.18 14.45
C GLU A 30 1.37 -0.40 13.22
N ARG A 31 1.62 -1.09 12.10
CA ARG A 31 2.06 -0.46 10.85
C ARG A 31 1.00 0.49 10.28
N MET A 32 -0.26 0.07 10.24
CA MET A 32 -1.34 0.93 9.75
C MET A 32 -1.61 2.12 10.69
N GLN A 33 -1.47 1.94 12.00
CA GLN A 33 -1.54 3.02 12.97
C GLN A 33 -0.43 4.05 12.72
N LEU A 34 0.81 3.59 12.51
CA LEU A 34 1.94 4.47 12.20
C LEU A 34 1.70 5.26 10.90
N LEU A 35 1.13 4.62 9.87
CA LEU A 35 0.76 5.29 8.61
C LEU A 35 -0.35 6.35 8.81
N ALA A 36 -1.27 6.12 9.74
CA ALA A 36 -2.33 7.08 10.08
C ALA A 36 -1.79 8.30 10.86
N GLU A 37 -0.74 8.11 11.67
CA GLU A 37 -0.16 9.17 12.49
C GLU A 37 0.76 10.12 11.70
N HIS A 38 1.40 9.63 10.64
CA HIS A 38 2.51 10.32 9.99
C HIS A 38 2.25 10.73 8.54
N GLY A 39 1.06 10.49 7.97
CA GLY A 39 0.75 10.93 6.60
C GLY A 39 -0.66 10.64 6.12
N GLU A 40 -0.89 10.83 4.82
CA GLU A 40 -2.19 10.63 4.17
C GLU A 40 -2.46 9.17 3.80
N THR A 41 -1.48 8.27 3.90
CA THR A 41 -1.56 6.89 3.40
C THR A 41 -2.77 6.13 3.93
N PHE A 42 -3.08 6.25 5.23
CA PHE A 42 -4.25 5.58 5.80
C PHE A 42 -5.57 6.16 5.26
N GLU A 43 -5.63 7.48 5.07
CA GLU A 43 -6.81 8.15 4.55
C GLU A 43 -6.98 7.94 3.03
N ASP A 44 -5.88 7.84 2.27
CA ASP A 44 -5.83 7.38 0.86
C ASP A 44 -6.50 5.99 0.77
N ALA A 45 -6.07 5.03 1.60
CA ALA A 45 -6.64 3.69 1.67
C ALA A 45 -8.15 3.69 1.99
N ARG A 46 -8.58 4.51 2.96
CA ARG A 46 -10.00 4.67 3.30
C ARG A 46 -10.82 5.26 2.14
N ARG A 47 -10.30 6.26 1.45
CA ARG A 47 -10.95 6.83 0.25
C ARG A 47 -11.10 5.78 -0.84
N MET A 48 -10.04 5.00 -1.10
CA MET A 48 -10.07 3.91 -2.08
C MET A 48 -11.14 2.87 -1.74
N THR A 49 -11.27 2.45 -0.47
CA THR A 49 -12.38 1.54 -0.06
C THR A 49 -13.76 2.17 -0.29
N THR A 50 -13.91 3.48 -0.02
CA THR A 50 -15.18 4.18 -0.29
C THR A 50 -15.52 4.16 -1.79
N TYR A 51 -14.54 4.36 -2.66
CA TYR A 51 -14.73 4.25 -4.11
C TYR A 51 -15.05 2.82 -4.53
N ALA A 52 -14.39 1.82 -3.96
CA ALA A 52 -14.67 0.41 -4.21
C ALA A 52 -16.12 0.05 -3.89
N HIS A 53 -16.65 0.49 -2.75
CA HIS A 53 -18.05 0.25 -2.39
C HIS A 53 -19.03 0.86 -3.41
N ARG A 54 -18.79 2.10 -3.85
CA ARG A 54 -19.59 2.73 -4.91
C ARG A 54 -19.54 1.95 -6.22
N MET A 55 -18.39 1.37 -6.55
CA MET A 55 -18.25 0.50 -7.72
C MET A 55 -19.06 -0.80 -7.55
N PHE A 56 -19.04 -1.41 -6.37
CA PHE A 56 -19.83 -2.62 -6.11
C PHE A 56 -21.34 -2.35 -6.21
N GLU A 57 -21.79 -1.21 -5.68
CA GLU A 57 -23.18 -0.75 -5.79
C GLU A 57 -23.57 -0.53 -7.25
N HIS A 58 -22.75 0.18 -8.02
CA HIS A 58 -23.02 0.43 -9.44
C HIS A 58 -23.14 -0.87 -10.26
N TYR A 59 -22.35 -1.89 -9.92
CA TYR A 59 -22.33 -3.17 -10.63
C TYR A 59 -23.31 -4.21 -10.08
N ALA A 60 -24.04 -3.91 -8.99
CA ALA A 60 -24.92 -4.88 -8.33
C ALA A 60 -26.00 -5.46 -9.27
N ASP A 61 -26.61 -4.61 -10.11
CA ASP A 61 -27.66 -5.00 -11.05
C ASP A 61 -27.14 -5.20 -12.49
N LYS A 62 -25.82 -5.26 -12.68
CA LYS A 62 -25.20 -5.45 -14.01
C LYS A 62 -25.01 -6.95 -14.29
N PRO A 63 -24.81 -7.36 -15.56
CA PRO A 63 -24.67 -8.78 -15.92
C PRO A 63 -23.50 -9.51 -15.24
N ARG A 64 -22.49 -8.78 -14.76
CA ARG A 64 -21.33 -9.32 -14.04
C ARG A 64 -21.12 -8.55 -12.74
N PRO A 65 -21.91 -8.80 -11.67
CA PRO A 65 -21.68 -8.20 -10.38
C PRO A 65 -20.34 -8.65 -9.81
N PHE A 66 -19.83 -7.94 -8.80
CA PHE A 66 -18.67 -8.38 -8.02
C PHE A 66 -19.10 -9.49 -7.07
N THR A 67 -18.39 -10.60 -7.10
CA THR A 67 -18.52 -11.70 -6.13
C THR A 67 -18.00 -11.29 -4.76
N ASP A 68 -18.37 -12.03 -3.71
CA ASP A 68 -17.88 -11.75 -2.35
C ASP A 68 -16.35 -11.86 -2.24
N VAL A 69 -15.75 -12.80 -2.97
CA VAL A 69 -14.29 -12.96 -3.03
C VAL A 69 -13.65 -11.75 -3.70
N GLU A 70 -14.18 -11.26 -4.82
CA GLU A 70 -13.65 -10.05 -5.47
C GLU A 70 -13.83 -8.81 -4.59
N ARG A 71 -14.98 -8.66 -3.93
CA ARG A 71 -15.23 -7.54 -3.00
C ARG A 71 -14.22 -7.53 -1.86
N ARG A 72 -13.98 -8.70 -1.25
CA ARG A 72 -12.97 -8.88 -0.19
C ARG A 72 -11.57 -8.59 -0.71
N THR A 73 -11.21 -9.12 -1.88
CA THR A 73 -9.90 -8.91 -2.51
C THR A 73 -9.64 -7.43 -2.74
N VAL A 74 -10.61 -6.70 -3.30
CA VAL A 74 -10.48 -5.27 -3.60
C VAL A 74 -10.39 -4.44 -2.31
N VAL A 75 -11.30 -4.64 -1.35
CA VAL A 75 -11.31 -3.83 -0.11
C VAL A 75 -10.04 -4.05 0.70
N LEU A 76 -9.63 -5.30 0.91
CA LEU A 76 -8.40 -5.59 1.64
C LEU A 76 -7.16 -5.17 0.85
N GLY A 77 -7.18 -5.33 -0.49
CA GLY A 77 -6.14 -4.82 -1.37
C GLY A 77 -5.96 -3.31 -1.25
N CYS A 78 -7.04 -2.53 -1.24
CA CYS A 78 -7.00 -1.09 -1.03
C CYS A 78 -6.51 -0.69 0.38
N LEU A 79 -6.88 -1.46 1.41
CA LEU A 79 -6.47 -1.15 2.79
C LEU A 79 -4.98 -1.39 3.03
N PHE A 80 -4.40 -2.39 2.37
CA PHE A 80 -3.05 -2.86 2.69
C PHE A 80 -2.05 -2.70 1.54
N SER A 81 -2.44 -2.15 0.38
CA SER A 81 -1.54 -1.92 -0.77
C SER A 81 -0.28 -1.16 -0.38
N ASP A 82 -0.44 -0.18 0.49
CA ASP A 82 0.63 0.73 0.91
C ASP A 82 1.26 0.38 2.26
N VAL A 83 0.94 -0.77 2.87
CA VAL A 83 1.50 -1.14 4.18
C VAL A 83 3.04 -1.22 4.14
N GLY A 84 3.62 -1.54 2.99
CA GLY A 84 5.05 -1.52 2.74
C GLY A 84 5.71 -0.15 2.92
N LYS A 85 4.96 0.96 2.92
CA LYS A 85 5.50 2.30 3.25
C LYS A 85 5.96 2.42 4.71
N THR A 86 5.86 1.33 5.48
CA THR A 86 6.46 1.17 6.81
C THR A 86 7.81 0.45 6.80
N GLY A 87 8.37 0.14 5.62
CA GLY A 87 9.67 -0.53 5.49
C GLY A 87 9.59 -2.06 5.61
N PRO A 88 10.73 -2.76 5.62
CA PRO A 88 10.77 -4.22 5.60
C PRO A 88 10.11 -4.87 6.82
N GLU A 89 9.76 -6.15 6.70
CA GLU A 89 8.99 -6.89 7.73
C GLU A 89 9.70 -6.93 9.09
N GLU A 90 11.03 -7.06 9.05
CA GLU A 90 11.93 -7.11 10.21
C GLU A 90 12.34 -5.75 10.77
N ALA A 91 11.92 -4.63 10.14
CA ALA A 91 12.23 -3.30 10.64
C ALA A 91 11.70 -3.11 12.07
N ASP A 92 12.56 -2.57 12.95
CA ASP A 92 12.14 -2.11 14.28
C ASP A 92 11.30 -0.83 14.21
N GLU A 93 10.74 -0.41 15.34
CA GLU A 93 9.88 0.78 15.43
C GLU A 93 10.55 2.05 14.90
N ALA A 94 11.82 2.27 15.25
CA ALA A 94 12.55 3.46 14.85
C ALA A 94 12.80 3.48 13.33
N SER A 95 13.15 2.33 12.76
CA SER A 95 13.30 2.13 11.33
C SER A 95 11.99 2.33 10.59
N ARG A 96 10.88 1.73 11.05
CA ARG A 96 9.56 1.93 10.45
C ARG A 96 9.20 3.40 10.41
N ARG A 97 9.42 4.12 11.52
CA ARG A 97 9.14 5.55 11.63
C ARG A 97 9.97 6.37 10.64
N LEU A 98 11.27 6.10 10.51
CA LEU A 98 12.11 6.75 9.50
C LEU A 98 11.54 6.56 8.09
N ILE A 99 11.20 5.32 7.71
CA ILE A 99 10.67 5.03 6.38
C ILE A 99 9.33 5.73 6.14
N VAL A 100 8.42 5.70 7.12
CA VAL A 100 7.12 6.40 7.02
C VAL A 100 7.32 7.91 6.86
N GLU A 101 8.21 8.51 7.66
CA GLU A 101 8.52 9.95 7.55
C GLU A 101 9.09 10.29 6.16
N MET A 102 9.91 9.42 5.56
CA MET A 102 10.40 9.61 4.18
C MET A 102 9.27 9.52 3.14
N PHE A 103 8.32 8.57 3.28
CA PHE A 103 7.15 8.46 2.38
C PHE A 103 6.13 9.59 2.58
N ALA A 104 6.11 10.23 3.75
CA ALA A 104 5.22 11.35 4.05
C ALA A 104 5.64 12.66 3.37
N VAL A 105 6.86 12.75 2.86
CA VAL A 105 7.31 13.93 2.11
C VAL A 105 6.61 13.99 0.76
N GLU A 106 5.76 14.99 0.58
CA GLU A 106 5.08 15.27 -0.70
C GLU A 106 5.81 16.36 -1.50
N GLY A 107 5.54 16.42 -2.82
CA GLY A 107 6.08 17.48 -3.67
C GLY A 107 7.59 17.38 -3.92
N VAL A 108 8.10 16.16 -4.07
CA VAL A 108 9.50 15.93 -4.44
C VAL A 108 9.67 16.17 -5.94
N ASP A 109 10.45 17.20 -6.30
CA ASP A 109 10.59 17.67 -7.68
C ASP A 109 11.43 16.72 -8.56
N ASP A 110 12.48 16.13 -7.98
CA ASP A 110 13.42 15.24 -8.65
C ASP A 110 13.37 13.87 -7.98
N ASP A 111 12.73 12.90 -8.62
CA ASP A 111 12.63 11.53 -8.11
C ASP A 111 13.85 10.66 -8.47
N GLN A 112 14.79 11.19 -9.25
CA GLN A 112 16.05 10.53 -9.57
C GLN A 112 17.17 10.93 -8.61
N GLN A 113 16.96 11.95 -7.78
CA GLN A 113 17.94 12.36 -6.77
C GLN A 113 18.26 11.20 -5.81
N PRO A 114 19.53 11.05 -5.37
CA PRO A 114 19.89 10.06 -4.37
C PRO A 114 19.16 10.25 -3.04
N VAL A 115 18.89 9.16 -2.33
CA VAL A 115 18.28 9.20 -0.97
C VAL A 115 19.08 10.09 -0.02
N SER A 116 20.41 10.04 -0.08
CA SER A 116 21.29 10.92 0.70
C SER A 116 21.02 12.42 0.45
N GLN A 117 20.81 12.82 -0.81
CA GLN A 117 20.46 14.19 -1.16
C GLN A 117 19.04 14.56 -0.71
N PHE A 118 18.10 13.63 -0.86
CA PHE A 118 16.74 13.79 -0.35
C PHE A 118 16.74 14.03 1.17
N LEU A 119 17.47 13.23 1.94
CA LEU A 119 17.56 13.38 3.41
C LEU A 119 18.17 14.72 3.80
N GLN A 120 19.22 15.18 3.11
CA GLN A 120 19.80 16.50 3.34
C GLN A 120 18.82 17.65 3.05
N ARG A 121 17.98 17.50 2.02
CA ARG A 121 17.02 18.55 1.62
C ARG A 121 15.80 18.62 2.54
N TYR A 122 15.23 17.48 2.90
CA TYR A 122 13.93 17.40 3.60
C TYR A 122 14.07 17.19 5.11
N PHE A 123 15.23 16.74 5.60
CA PHE A 123 15.52 16.52 7.01
C PHE A 123 16.91 17.07 7.41
N PRO A 124 17.20 18.36 7.16
CA PRO A 124 18.56 18.90 7.27
C PRO A 124 19.15 18.80 8.68
N ASP A 125 18.32 18.89 9.72
CA ASP A 125 18.77 18.94 11.12
C ASP A 125 19.33 17.59 11.62
N ASP A 126 18.90 16.47 11.04
CA ASP A 126 19.31 15.11 11.44
C ASP A 126 19.64 14.18 10.26
N ALA A 127 19.87 14.75 9.06
CA ALA A 127 20.13 14.01 7.82
C ALA A 127 21.22 12.93 7.96
N ALA A 128 22.35 13.26 8.58
CA ALA A 128 23.45 12.30 8.76
C ALA A 128 23.06 11.10 9.65
N LYS A 129 22.26 11.35 10.69
CA LYS A 129 21.75 10.29 11.57
C LYS A 129 20.73 9.42 10.83
N ARG A 130 19.80 10.03 10.08
CA ARG A 130 18.82 9.32 9.26
C ARG A 130 19.49 8.48 8.18
N GLN A 131 20.52 9.00 7.53
CA GLN A 131 21.29 8.26 6.53
C GLN A 131 21.97 7.04 7.14
N ALA A 132 22.66 7.20 8.28
CA ALA A 132 23.30 6.07 8.95
C ALA A 132 22.29 4.98 9.36
N HIS A 133 21.08 5.39 9.78
CA HIS A 133 20.00 4.45 10.12
C HIS A 133 19.42 3.77 8.87
N PHE A 134 19.23 4.51 7.78
CA PHE A 134 18.82 3.97 6.48
C PHE A 134 19.82 2.92 5.96
N GLU A 135 21.12 3.21 6.04
CA GLU A 135 22.19 2.28 5.66
C GLU A 135 22.26 1.06 6.58
N ALA A 136 21.97 1.22 7.88
CA ALA A 136 21.89 0.11 8.83
C ALA A 136 20.73 -0.86 8.54
N LEU A 137 19.71 -0.44 7.78
CA LEU A 137 18.67 -1.32 7.24
C LEU A 137 19.13 -2.12 6.01
N GLY A 138 20.37 -1.95 5.57
CA GLY A 138 20.91 -2.58 4.36
C GLY A 138 20.47 -1.89 3.07
N LEU A 139 19.99 -0.64 3.14
CA LEU A 139 19.57 0.14 1.98
C LEU A 139 20.68 1.09 1.53
N ASP A 140 20.84 1.25 0.22
CA ASP A 140 21.88 2.09 -0.37
C ASP A 140 21.42 3.55 -0.44
N ALA A 141 22.07 4.44 0.33
CA ALA A 141 21.76 5.88 0.31
C ALA A 141 22.11 6.58 -1.02
N ALA A 142 22.85 5.92 -1.92
CA ALA A 142 23.09 6.39 -3.27
C ALA A 142 21.96 6.02 -4.26
N MET A 143 21.04 5.12 -3.89
CA MET A 143 19.90 4.78 -4.73
C MET A 143 19.00 6.00 -4.95
N SER A 144 18.33 6.08 -6.10
CA SER A 144 17.34 7.13 -6.34
C SER A 144 16.17 7.01 -5.38
N ILE A 145 15.55 8.14 -5.02
CA ILE A 145 14.34 8.14 -4.20
C ILE A 145 13.19 7.38 -4.89
N ARG A 146 13.12 7.39 -6.23
CA ARG A 146 12.21 6.54 -7.01
C ARG A 146 12.43 5.05 -6.74
N ASN A 147 13.67 4.58 -6.77
CA ASN A 147 13.96 3.16 -6.51
C ASN A 147 13.63 2.79 -5.06
N PHE A 148 13.96 3.67 -4.10
CA PHE A 148 13.54 3.50 -2.71
C PHE A 148 12.02 3.39 -2.60
N TRP A 149 11.26 4.29 -3.24
CA TRP A 149 9.80 4.21 -3.21
C TRP A 149 9.31 2.90 -3.79
N ASN A 150 9.86 2.42 -4.90
CA ASN A 150 9.44 1.16 -5.51
C ASN A 150 9.60 -0.07 -4.59
N GLN A 151 10.54 -0.02 -3.62
CA GLN A 151 10.75 -1.11 -2.65
C GLN A 151 9.50 -1.43 -1.82
N HIS A 152 8.59 -0.47 -1.61
CA HIS A 152 7.42 -0.73 -0.79
C HIS A 152 6.49 -1.80 -1.38
N ALA A 153 6.51 -2.04 -2.70
CA ALA A 153 5.73 -3.12 -3.30
C ALA A 153 6.23 -4.50 -2.81
N ASP A 154 7.54 -4.69 -2.74
CA ASP A 154 8.16 -5.91 -2.20
C ASP A 154 7.94 -6.03 -0.69
N TRP A 155 8.00 -4.92 0.05
CA TRP A 155 7.72 -4.91 1.49
C TRP A 155 6.24 -5.18 1.78
N THR A 156 5.31 -4.60 1.02
CA THR A 156 3.87 -4.90 1.11
C THR A 156 3.65 -6.39 0.93
N LEU A 157 4.29 -7.01 -0.06
CA LEU A 157 4.19 -8.44 -0.27
C LEU A 157 4.65 -9.24 0.95
N ALA A 158 5.84 -8.95 1.45
CA ALA A 158 6.42 -9.64 2.60
C ALA A 158 5.56 -9.50 3.86
N ILE A 159 5.08 -8.28 4.16
CA ILE A 159 4.24 -7.99 5.33
C ILE A 159 2.88 -8.68 5.19
N ALA A 160 2.22 -8.57 4.03
CA ALA A 160 0.90 -9.13 3.81
C ALA A 160 0.89 -10.66 3.92
N GLU A 161 1.94 -11.34 3.40
CA GLU A 161 2.12 -12.78 3.51
C GLU A 161 2.19 -13.28 4.96
N THR A 162 2.88 -12.53 5.82
CA THR A 162 3.09 -12.93 7.21
C THR A 162 1.96 -12.45 8.13
N ALA A 163 1.18 -11.44 7.73
CA ALA A 163 0.19 -10.78 8.56
C ALA A 163 -1.11 -11.58 8.78
N GLY A 164 -1.31 -12.69 8.08
CA GLY A 164 -2.55 -13.49 8.18
C GLY A 164 -3.72 -12.91 7.38
N LEU A 165 -3.42 -12.14 6.33
CA LEU A 165 -4.44 -11.72 5.36
C LEU A 165 -4.87 -12.90 4.47
N PRO A 166 -6.09 -12.88 3.91
CA PRO A 166 -6.49 -13.84 2.88
C PRO A 166 -5.53 -13.77 1.69
N LEU A 167 -5.17 -14.93 1.14
CA LEU A 167 -4.12 -15.02 0.11
C LEU A 167 -4.44 -14.20 -1.14
N GLU A 168 -5.71 -14.11 -1.54
CA GLU A 168 -6.15 -13.29 -2.65
C GLU A 168 -5.92 -11.78 -2.39
N ALA A 169 -6.07 -11.34 -1.15
CA ALA A 169 -5.79 -9.95 -0.76
C ALA A 169 -4.29 -9.64 -0.73
N VAL A 170 -3.45 -10.63 -0.41
CA VAL A 170 -1.98 -10.49 -0.50
C VAL A 170 -1.55 -10.16 -1.93
N ALA A 171 -2.07 -10.91 -2.91
CA ALA A 171 -1.77 -10.66 -4.33
C ALA A 171 -2.24 -9.27 -4.78
N ALA A 172 -3.46 -8.89 -4.40
CA ALA A 172 -4.04 -7.60 -4.76
C ALA A 172 -3.29 -6.41 -4.14
N ALA A 173 -2.92 -6.50 -2.86
CA ALA A 173 -2.14 -5.45 -2.19
C ALA A 173 -0.77 -5.27 -2.86
N ALA A 174 -0.06 -6.35 -3.15
CA ALA A 174 1.31 -6.26 -3.67
C ALA A 174 1.41 -5.92 -5.16
N SER A 175 0.41 -6.28 -5.97
CA SER A 175 0.43 -6.01 -7.42
C SER A 175 -0.04 -4.59 -7.79
N HIS A 176 -0.29 -3.70 -6.81
CA HIS A 176 -0.91 -2.40 -7.11
C HIS A 176 -0.01 -1.43 -7.92
N HIS A 177 1.29 -1.74 -8.05
CA HIS A 177 2.25 -1.03 -8.91
C HIS A 177 2.60 -1.78 -10.21
N LEU A 178 1.88 -2.84 -10.56
CA LEU A 178 2.20 -3.64 -11.75
C LEU A 178 2.15 -2.84 -13.06
N LEU A 179 1.29 -1.80 -13.12
CA LEU A 179 1.24 -0.89 -14.28
C LEU A 179 2.37 0.13 -14.32
N ASP A 180 3.15 0.26 -13.24
CA ASP A 180 4.33 1.12 -13.14
C ASP A 180 5.63 0.29 -13.33
N ASP A 181 5.53 -0.90 -13.94
CA ASP A 181 6.63 -1.86 -14.17
C ASP A 181 7.31 -2.37 -12.89
N VAL A 182 6.57 -2.38 -11.78
CA VAL A 182 7.02 -2.95 -10.50
C VAL A 182 6.23 -4.23 -10.22
N ASN A 183 6.89 -5.37 -10.40
CA ASN A 183 6.33 -6.70 -10.17
C ASN A 183 7.07 -7.37 -9.00
N PRO A 184 6.63 -7.16 -7.74
CA PRO A 184 7.39 -7.60 -6.57
C PRO A 184 7.59 -9.10 -6.60
N ARG A 185 8.86 -9.54 -6.48
CA ARG A 185 9.28 -10.95 -6.58
C ARG A 185 8.72 -11.73 -7.79
N ALA A 186 8.41 -11.04 -8.90
CA ALA A 186 7.79 -11.61 -10.09
C ALA A 186 6.50 -12.42 -9.76
N ILE A 187 5.63 -11.90 -8.90
CA ILE A 187 4.39 -12.60 -8.52
C ILE A 187 3.40 -12.77 -9.67
N VAL A 188 3.48 -11.95 -10.72
CA VAL A 188 2.69 -12.10 -11.95
C VAL A 188 3.61 -12.50 -13.11
N GLY A 189 3.30 -13.60 -13.80
CA GLY A 189 4.04 -14.04 -15.00
C GLY A 189 3.57 -13.32 -16.26
N ASP A 190 4.32 -13.49 -17.35
CA ASP A 190 4.05 -12.86 -18.66
C ASP A 190 2.68 -13.24 -19.25
N ASP A 191 2.10 -14.38 -18.83
CA ASP A 191 0.78 -14.86 -19.23
C ASP A 191 -0.37 -14.33 -18.33
N SER A 192 -0.05 -13.35 -17.47
CA SER A 192 -0.92 -12.78 -16.44
C SER A 192 -1.40 -13.78 -15.39
N ARG A 193 -0.76 -14.95 -15.25
CA ARG A 193 -1.00 -15.87 -14.14
C ARG A 193 -0.15 -15.49 -12.95
N PHE A 194 -0.62 -15.79 -11.75
CA PHE A 194 0.24 -15.71 -10.58
C PHE A 194 1.27 -16.84 -10.60
N THR A 195 2.52 -16.52 -10.27
CA THR A 195 3.64 -17.49 -10.25
C THR A 195 3.62 -18.40 -9.01
N ARG A 196 2.72 -18.11 -8.07
CA ARG A 196 2.50 -18.88 -6.84
C ARG A 196 1.03 -18.86 -6.44
N LYS A 197 0.66 -19.71 -5.48
CA LYS A 197 -0.74 -19.90 -5.07
C LYS A 197 -1.24 -18.77 -4.17
N PHE A 198 -2.20 -17.98 -4.66
CA PHE A 198 -2.88 -16.95 -3.89
C PHE A 198 -4.36 -17.31 -3.65
N GLY A 199 -4.58 -18.45 -2.99
CA GLY A 199 -5.93 -18.99 -2.77
C GLY A 199 -6.48 -19.65 -4.03
N GLU A 200 -7.73 -19.35 -4.35
CA GLU A 200 -8.40 -19.78 -5.60
C GLU A 200 -8.08 -18.85 -6.78
N ASN A 201 -7.42 -17.72 -6.51
CA ASN A 201 -7.07 -16.74 -7.52
C ASN A 201 -5.77 -17.16 -8.22
N ASP A 202 -5.87 -17.56 -9.49
CA ASP A 202 -4.75 -18.04 -10.29
C ASP A 202 -4.23 -17.00 -11.30
N ARG A 203 -4.91 -15.85 -11.44
CA ARG A 203 -4.58 -14.81 -12.43
C ARG A 203 -4.75 -13.40 -11.90
N PHE A 204 -3.92 -12.51 -12.43
CA PHE A 204 -4.09 -11.08 -12.28
C PHE A 204 -5.31 -10.61 -13.12
N ASP A 205 -6.45 -10.41 -12.46
CA ASP A 205 -7.73 -10.15 -13.12
C ASP A 205 -8.43 -8.91 -12.55
N ARG A 206 -9.76 -8.87 -12.64
CA ARG A 206 -10.59 -7.70 -12.39
C ARG A 206 -10.37 -7.08 -11.01
N ALA A 207 -10.21 -7.90 -9.97
CA ALA A 207 -10.08 -7.41 -8.61
C ALA A 207 -8.76 -6.65 -8.40
N GLU A 208 -7.63 -7.22 -8.80
CA GLU A 208 -6.31 -6.60 -8.66
C GLU A 208 -6.20 -5.35 -9.54
N LYS A 209 -6.69 -5.43 -10.78
CA LYS A 209 -6.74 -4.28 -11.70
C LYS A 209 -7.56 -3.14 -11.12
N LEU A 210 -8.67 -3.45 -10.44
CA LEU A 210 -9.48 -2.41 -9.79
C LEU A 210 -8.72 -1.73 -8.64
N VAL A 211 -7.95 -2.46 -7.84
CA VAL A 211 -7.11 -1.84 -6.80
C VAL A 211 -6.14 -0.81 -7.41
N ILE A 212 -5.48 -1.15 -8.52
CA ILE A 212 -4.60 -0.21 -9.24
C ILE A 212 -5.37 1.01 -9.72
N LEU A 213 -6.52 0.80 -10.37
CA LEU A 213 -7.32 1.90 -10.91
C LEU A 213 -7.79 2.85 -9.80
N LEU A 214 -8.17 2.30 -8.64
CA LEU A 214 -8.58 3.09 -7.48
C LEU A 214 -7.42 3.88 -6.87
N ASP A 215 -6.23 3.27 -6.78
CA ASP A 215 -4.99 3.93 -6.33
C ASP A 215 -4.66 5.13 -7.23
N LYS A 216 -4.57 4.90 -8.55
CA LYS A 216 -4.26 5.96 -9.51
C LYS A 216 -5.33 7.04 -9.53
N TYR A 217 -6.60 6.66 -9.43
CA TYR A 217 -7.72 7.61 -9.37
C TYR A 217 -7.62 8.51 -8.12
N ASP A 218 -7.37 7.94 -6.93
CA ASP A 218 -7.23 8.75 -5.71
C ASP A 218 -6.00 9.66 -5.79
N ALA A 219 -4.86 9.13 -6.26
CA ALA A 219 -3.64 9.91 -6.44
C ALA A 219 -3.84 11.12 -7.38
N ILE A 220 -4.50 10.91 -8.53
CA ILE A 220 -4.82 12.00 -9.49
C ILE A 220 -5.75 13.04 -8.87
N ARG A 221 -6.78 12.61 -8.13
CA ARG A 221 -7.73 13.54 -7.52
C ARG A 221 -7.11 14.33 -6.38
N ARG A 222 -6.34 13.69 -5.51
CA ARG A 222 -5.74 14.32 -4.34
C ARG A 222 -4.55 15.19 -4.72
N ARG A 223 -3.54 14.59 -5.36
CA ARG A 223 -2.27 15.28 -5.66
C ARG A 223 -2.38 16.15 -6.91
N GLY A 224 -3.11 15.68 -7.92
CA GLY A 224 -3.41 16.44 -9.13
C GLY A 224 -4.53 17.48 -8.97
N ARG A 225 -5.24 17.48 -7.82
CA ARG A 225 -6.40 18.35 -7.53
C ARG A 225 -7.48 18.31 -8.62
N ARG A 226 -7.63 17.16 -9.27
CA ARG A 226 -8.58 16.95 -10.36
C ARG A 226 -9.95 16.50 -9.86
N ASN A 227 -10.98 16.84 -10.60
CA ASN A 227 -12.33 16.33 -10.37
C ASN A 227 -12.60 15.06 -11.20
N HIS A 228 -13.80 14.46 -11.09
CA HIS A 228 -14.13 13.22 -11.80
C HIS A 228 -14.17 13.36 -13.33
N ALA A 229 -14.40 14.57 -13.86
CA ALA A 229 -14.46 14.83 -15.29
C ALA A 229 -13.08 15.07 -15.95
N GLU A 230 -12.01 15.22 -15.16
CA GLU A 230 -10.63 15.55 -15.59
C GLU A 230 -9.65 14.39 -15.38
#